data_AF-A0A7S4I8D8-F1
#
_entry.id   AF-A0A7S4I8D8-F1
#
_cell.length_a   1.000
_cell.length_b   1.000
_cell.length_c   1.000
_cell.angle_alpha   90.00
_cell.angle_beta   90.00
_cell.angle_gamma   90.00
#
_symmetry.space_group_name_H-M   'P 1'
#
loop_
_entity.id
_entity.type
_entity.pdbx_description
1 polymer ?
#
loop_
_entity_poly.entity_id
_entity_poly.type
_entity_poly.pdbx_seq_one_letter_code
_entity_poly.pdbx_strand_id
1 'polypeptide(L)'
;IDVLKGAEGKLLRLQFDQDTAFDSDTKQVVPEGVVRERLQGYASKLAAVCDDLRYGGGKTLVLIHSRHGFKLLLRILRAKFGKTAIGYPKSNSVNKDDSEMLNILGEKHDSKLKADGKCKCNLCLFNDRKSNARGEKYRIMVADAKECSEGVSFFGVRNFLIVDLPCSASEYIQRVGRAIRFMGHAGLPSDERDVSIQMYQATLPAACVDPKKGPTESKDEQLVELLREGVKTYQGKLLQLKKSAFDNGMWAEDKDDEAPRDELKVVDDEDEWLIVTDANELALPLSMPMVESGVVMQSMSDSTGPVKGSANTLAKSNYKMHHNRDRESSVKEIWAAAEGVIAACDGHEAAMRFIKKLKRARVSKEETYEDERCAAELAVLLWSSAERSSERREFCSYLNQCLREDNDFAVKHATVVSDALNKMVVALGDRANKLSEQCNWPSGPEADIGWSTKEDATWRGTALPPEHLGFFSEGTEFRTNMFLATSFDRAVAEGFMNGQYESKPDNGRALWTFEFEKHNCHHVNFIGEQSVVKSEREFLLTPYTALKVKKFERSPNLLEQPHRIILTVAPDNQGPSEDLPLAPWS
;
A
#
# COMPACT_ATOMS: atom_id res chain seq x y z
N ILE A 1 27.46 19.05 17.39
CA ILE A 1 28.23 17.80 17.48
C ILE A 1 29.69 18.18 17.35
N ASP A 2 30.18 18.82 18.40
CA ASP A 2 31.58 19.02 18.70
C ASP A 2 31.74 18.35 20.05
N VAL A 3 32.61 17.35 20.13
CA VAL A 3 33.14 16.62 21.30
C VAL A 3 33.12 15.13 20.95
N LEU A 4 34.23 14.71 20.36
CA LEU A 4 35.01 13.51 20.66
C LEU A 4 36.27 13.59 19.77
N LYS A 5 37.15 14.56 20.08
CA LYS A 5 38.51 14.61 19.53
C LYS A 5 39.39 13.73 20.42
N GLY A 6 39.86 12.61 19.89
CA GLY A 6 40.96 11.86 20.51
C GLY A 6 42.26 12.67 20.50
N ALA A 7 43.25 12.24 21.28
CA ALA A 7 44.49 12.95 21.57
C ALA A 7 45.34 13.39 20.35
N GLU A 8 45.02 12.94 19.14
CA GLU A 8 45.72 13.31 17.90
C GLU A 8 44.89 14.16 16.90
N GLY A 9 43.68 14.61 17.28
CA GLY A 9 42.95 15.60 16.48
C GLY A 9 42.51 15.18 15.07
N LYS A 10 42.58 13.89 14.71
CA LYS A 10 42.04 13.38 13.44
C LYS A 10 40.56 12.99 13.58
N LEU A 11 39.74 13.46 12.63
CA LEU A 11 38.38 12.98 12.43
C LEU A 11 38.44 11.49 12.05
N LEU A 12 38.06 10.60 12.97
CA LEU A 12 37.93 9.17 12.68
C LEU A 12 36.69 8.95 11.81
N ARG A 13 36.88 8.96 10.50
CA ARG A 13 35.91 8.41 9.54
C ARG A 13 36.10 6.89 9.54
N LEU A 14 35.58 6.20 10.55
CA LEU A 14 35.61 4.74 10.63
C LEU A 14 34.48 4.16 9.75
N GLN A 15 34.86 3.60 8.61
CA GLN A 15 34.00 2.70 7.85
C GLN A 15 33.75 1.46 8.73
N PHE A 16 32.47 1.17 8.96
CA PHE A 16 32.03 -0.06 9.63
C PHE A 16 32.24 -1.23 8.67
N ASP A 17 33.35 -1.95 8.80
CA ASP A 17 33.39 -3.34 8.36
C ASP A 17 32.65 -4.18 9.40
N GLN A 18 31.70 -5.00 8.95
CA GLN A 18 30.75 -5.75 9.78
C GLN A 18 31.40 -6.92 10.56
N ASP A 19 32.72 -7.00 10.63
CA ASP A 19 33.47 -8.17 11.14
C ASP A 19 34.09 -7.99 12.53
N THR A 20 33.75 -6.91 13.26
CA THR A 20 34.38 -6.53 14.53
C THR A 20 34.01 -7.36 15.77
N ALA A 21 33.30 -8.47 15.60
CA ALA A 21 33.20 -9.49 16.65
C ALA A 21 34.46 -10.35 16.77
N PHE A 22 35.37 -10.24 15.78
CA PHE A 22 36.69 -10.84 15.78
C PHE A 22 37.75 -9.76 15.61
N ASP A 23 38.87 -9.93 16.28
CA ASP A 23 40.11 -9.28 15.88
C ASP A 23 40.49 -9.83 14.50
N SER A 24 40.47 -8.95 13.49
CA SER A 24 40.67 -9.29 12.08
C SER A 24 42.01 -9.96 11.84
N ASP A 25 42.98 -9.75 12.73
CA ASP A 25 44.33 -10.26 12.60
C ASP A 25 44.52 -11.65 13.25
N THR A 26 43.66 -12.04 14.20
CA THR A 26 43.91 -13.25 15.02
C THR A 26 42.86 -14.35 14.91
N LYS A 27 41.67 -14.11 14.35
CA LYS A 27 40.56 -15.09 14.27
C LYS A 27 40.25 -15.80 15.61
N GLN A 28 40.60 -15.19 16.75
CA GLN A 28 40.28 -15.72 18.07
C GLN A 28 38.98 -15.11 18.60
N VAL A 29 38.19 -15.95 19.28
CA VAL A 29 36.96 -15.50 19.95
C VAL A 29 37.34 -14.49 21.03
N VAL A 30 36.88 -13.25 20.86
CA VAL A 30 37.15 -12.17 21.81
C VAL A 30 36.56 -12.54 23.18
N PRO A 31 37.31 -12.41 24.30
CA PRO A 31 36.79 -12.72 25.63
C PRO A 31 35.51 -11.94 25.96
N GLU A 32 34.56 -12.57 26.65
CA GLU A 32 33.23 -12.02 26.96
C GLU A 32 33.29 -10.63 27.63
N GLY A 33 34.28 -10.40 28.48
CA GLY A 33 34.50 -9.10 29.15
C GLY A 33 34.80 -7.96 28.19
N VAL A 34 35.60 -8.21 27.14
CA VAL A 34 36.00 -7.20 26.14
C VAL A 34 34.85 -6.87 25.20
N VAL A 35 34.04 -7.86 24.84
CA VAL A 35 32.81 -7.64 24.05
C VAL A 35 31.82 -6.80 24.87
N ARG A 36 31.65 -7.07 26.16
CA ARG A 36 30.76 -6.31 27.04
C ARG A 36 31.18 -4.84 27.18
N GLU A 37 32.46 -4.59 27.42
CA GLU A 37 32.99 -3.23 27.59
C GLU A 37 32.86 -2.40 26.31
N ARG A 38 33.13 -3.02 25.14
CA ARG A 38 32.87 -2.39 23.84
C ARG A 38 31.39 -2.09 23.63
N LEU A 39 30.49 -3.02 23.93
CA LEU A 39 29.05 -2.81 23.75
C LEU A 39 28.48 -1.72 24.64
N GLN A 40 28.94 -1.62 25.89
CA GLN A 40 28.54 -0.54 26.79
C GLN A 40 28.98 0.83 26.26
N GLY A 41 30.11 0.91 25.56
CA GLY A 41 30.58 2.13 24.91
C GLY A 41 29.82 2.52 23.63
N TYR A 42 29.25 1.57 22.89
CA TYR A 42 28.67 1.84 21.55
C TYR A 42 27.14 1.71 21.47
N ALA A 43 26.52 0.85 22.28
CA ALA A 43 25.08 0.55 22.23
C ALA A 43 24.54 0.10 23.60
N SER A 44 24.48 1.02 24.56
CA SER A 44 23.98 0.79 25.93
C SER A 44 22.62 0.08 25.96
N LYS A 45 21.71 0.44 25.04
CA LYS A 45 20.40 -0.21 24.90
C LYS A 45 20.50 -1.72 24.61
N LEU A 46 21.36 -2.13 23.67
CA LEU A 46 21.53 -3.56 23.35
C LEU A 46 22.18 -4.32 24.51
N ALA A 47 23.06 -3.66 25.27
CA ALA A 47 23.65 -4.24 26.46
C ALA A 47 22.58 -4.50 27.53
N ALA A 48 21.69 -3.53 27.79
CA ALA A 48 20.56 -3.68 28.72
C ALA A 48 19.65 -4.84 28.31
N VAL A 49 19.24 -4.90 27.03
CA VAL A 49 18.45 -6.02 26.48
C VAL A 49 19.12 -7.37 26.75
N CYS A 50 20.43 -7.47 26.57
CA CYS A 50 21.15 -8.73 26.82
C CYS A 50 21.20 -9.10 28.30
N ASP A 51 21.27 -8.13 29.20
CA ASP A 51 21.32 -8.36 30.63
C ASP A 51 19.94 -8.82 31.15
N ASP A 52 18.84 -8.24 30.66
CA ASP A 52 17.47 -8.68 31.00
C ASP A 52 17.15 -10.08 30.46
N LEU A 53 17.62 -10.39 29.25
CA LEU A 53 17.50 -11.72 28.66
C LEU A 53 18.25 -12.81 29.45
N ARG A 54 19.19 -12.43 30.33
CA ARG A 54 19.91 -13.38 31.18
C ARG A 54 19.01 -13.96 32.26
N TYR A 55 18.20 -13.11 32.88
CA TYR A 55 17.41 -13.43 34.07
C TYR A 55 15.95 -13.77 33.76
N GLY A 56 15.47 -13.44 32.56
CA GLY A 56 14.11 -13.79 32.13
C GLY A 56 13.85 -15.30 32.04
N GLY A 57 12.78 -15.75 32.69
CA GLY A 57 12.21 -17.10 32.54
C GLY A 57 11.21 -17.18 31.38
N GLY A 58 11.01 -18.38 30.81
CA GLY A 58 10.05 -18.60 29.72
C GLY A 58 10.53 -18.13 28.34
N LYS A 59 9.66 -18.23 27.34
CA LYS A 59 9.97 -17.77 25.97
C LYS A 59 9.96 -16.25 25.89
N THR A 60 11.02 -15.70 25.32
CA THR A 60 11.18 -14.27 25.11
C THR A 60 11.21 -13.95 23.62
N LEU A 61 10.35 -13.03 23.20
CA LEU A 61 10.37 -12.42 21.88
C LEU A 61 11.03 -11.05 21.97
N VAL A 62 12.01 -10.79 21.11
CA VAL A 62 12.70 -9.50 21.00
C VAL A 62 12.41 -8.92 19.64
N LEU A 63 11.76 -7.76 19.58
CA LEU A 63 11.45 -7.07 18.34
C LEU A 63 12.42 -5.91 18.13
N ILE A 64 13.21 -5.98 17.05
CA ILE A 64 14.19 -4.96 16.67
C ILE A 64 14.23 -4.86 15.15
N HIS A 65 14.37 -3.67 14.60
CA HIS A 65 14.41 -3.41 13.17
C HIS A 65 15.76 -3.82 12.57
N SER A 66 15.75 -4.45 11.39
CA SER A 66 16.97 -4.96 10.75
C SER A 66 18.09 -3.94 10.53
N ARG A 67 17.74 -2.66 10.38
CA ARG A 67 18.70 -1.55 10.22
C ARG A 67 19.36 -1.07 11.51
N HIS A 68 18.81 -1.36 12.69
CA HIS A 68 19.20 -0.69 13.95
C HIS A 68 19.91 -1.61 14.94
N GLY A 69 20.49 -2.72 14.46
CA GLY A 69 21.31 -3.60 15.31
C GLY A 69 20.82 -5.04 15.42
N PHE A 70 19.82 -5.46 14.64
CA PHE A 70 19.33 -6.85 14.60
C PHE A 70 20.44 -7.89 14.45
N LYS A 71 21.35 -7.72 13.46
CA LYS A 71 22.46 -8.65 13.24
C LYS A 71 23.43 -8.67 14.41
N LEU A 72 23.76 -7.47 14.93
CA LEU A 72 24.66 -7.31 16.05
C LEU A 72 24.09 -7.97 17.31
N LEU A 73 22.82 -7.72 17.63
CA LEU A 73 22.13 -8.36 18.74
C LEU A 73 22.12 -9.88 18.60
N LEU A 74 21.79 -10.41 17.42
CA LEU A 74 21.81 -11.86 17.19
C LEU A 74 23.18 -12.48 17.44
N ARG A 75 24.27 -11.85 16.99
CA ARG A 75 25.63 -12.33 17.24
C ARG A 75 25.98 -12.26 18.74
N ILE A 76 25.61 -11.19 19.44
CA ILE A 76 25.82 -11.05 20.89
C ILE A 76 25.06 -12.14 21.65
N LEU A 77 23.79 -12.35 21.31
CA LEU A 77 22.97 -13.39 21.94
C LEU A 77 23.49 -14.78 21.62
N ARG A 78 23.99 -15.01 20.41
CA ARG A 78 24.62 -16.28 20.04
C ARG A 78 25.88 -16.54 20.85
N ALA A 79 26.73 -15.53 21.02
CA ALA A 79 27.94 -15.63 21.83
C ALA A 79 27.62 -15.87 23.31
N LYS A 80 26.64 -15.15 23.88
CA LYS A 80 26.26 -15.25 25.30
C LYS A 80 25.41 -16.48 25.66
N PHE A 81 24.46 -16.84 24.81
CA PHE A 81 23.41 -17.83 25.13
C PHE A 81 23.45 -19.08 24.24
N GLY A 82 24.36 -19.15 23.27
CA GLY A 82 24.55 -20.31 22.40
C GLY A 82 23.34 -20.59 21.50
N LYS A 83 22.88 -21.86 21.49
CA LYS A 83 21.79 -22.32 20.60
C LYS A 83 20.38 -21.95 21.04
N THR A 84 20.23 -21.38 22.23
CA THR A 84 18.92 -21.02 22.80
C THR A 84 18.33 -19.75 22.17
N ALA A 85 19.15 -18.97 21.44
CA ALA A 85 18.77 -17.79 20.71
C ALA A 85 18.73 -18.06 19.20
N ILE A 86 17.63 -17.67 18.56
CA ILE A 86 17.41 -17.77 17.12
C ILE A 86 16.85 -16.47 16.56
N GLY A 87 17.09 -16.22 15.28
CA GLY A 87 16.55 -15.06 14.58
C GLY A 87 15.46 -15.43 13.58
N TYR A 88 14.58 -14.46 13.32
CA TYR A 88 13.51 -14.55 12.32
C TYR A 88 13.13 -13.15 11.79
N PRO A 89 12.69 -12.99 10.54
CA PRO A 89 12.74 -13.93 9.44
C PRO A 89 14.15 -14.03 8.85
N LYS A 90 14.36 -14.88 7.84
CA LYS A 90 15.57 -14.79 7.00
C LYS A 90 15.58 -13.42 6.33
N SER A 91 16.36 -12.48 6.85
CA SER A 91 16.48 -11.16 6.25
C SER A 91 17.00 -11.34 4.81
N ASN A 92 16.30 -10.76 3.83
CA ASN A 92 16.82 -10.69 2.47
C ASN A 92 18.09 -9.81 2.38
N SER A 93 18.48 -9.18 3.51
CA SER A 93 19.64 -8.31 3.68
C SER A 93 20.85 -9.00 4.33
N VAL A 94 20.81 -10.33 4.55
CA VAL A 94 22.02 -11.08 4.93
C VAL A 94 22.78 -11.42 3.68
N ASN A 95 24.04 -10.97 3.61
CA ASN A 95 24.94 -11.36 2.55
C ASN A 95 25.03 -12.89 2.54
N LYS A 96 24.90 -13.53 1.38
CA LYS A 96 24.94 -15.00 1.27
C LYS A 96 26.25 -15.57 1.81
N ASP A 97 27.28 -14.75 1.90
CA ASP A 97 28.61 -15.10 2.38
C ASP A 97 28.72 -15.14 3.92
N ASP A 98 27.75 -14.59 4.65
CA ASP A 98 27.72 -14.61 6.12
C ASP A 98 27.13 -15.94 6.65
N SER A 99 27.95 -16.99 6.54
CA SER A 99 27.58 -18.36 6.93
C SER A 99 27.17 -18.51 8.40
N GLU A 100 27.72 -17.67 9.29
CA GLU A 100 27.36 -17.68 10.71
C GLU A 100 25.93 -17.17 10.91
N MET A 101 25.57 -16.04 10.29
CA MET A 101 24.20 -15.52 10.36
C MET A 101 23.18 -16.45 9.71
N LEU A 102 23.54 -17.15 8.63
CA LEU A 102 22.67 -18.14 8.01
C LEU A 102 22.32 -19.29 8.98
N ASN A 103 23.29 -19.73 9.79
CA ASN A 103 23.05 -20.76 10.81
C ASN A 103 22.14 -20.28 11.95
N ILE A 104 22.10 -18.97 12.23
CA ILE A 104 21.26 -18.39 13.30
C ILE A 104 19.84 -18.10 12.80
N LEU A 105 19.67 -17.70 11.54
CA LEU A 105 18.38 -17.30 10.96
C LEU A 105 17.53 -18.45 10.43
N GLY A 106 18.15 -19.62 10.20
CA GLY A 106 17.45 -20.82 9.77
C GLY A 106 16.88 -20.75 8.34
N GLU A 107 16.05 -21.74 8.01
CA GLU A 107 15.41 -21.85 6.69
C GLU A 107 14.24 -20.88 6.53
N LYS A 108 13.89 -20.55 5.26
CA LYS A 108 12.70 -19.72 4.97
C LYS A 108 11.44 -20.45 5.46
N HIS A 109 10.51 -19.68 6.03
CA HIS A 109 9.20 -20.22 6.34
C HIS A 109 8.43 -20.49 5.03
N ASP A 110 8.07 -21.75 4.81
CA ASP A 110 7.21 -22.17 3.70
C ASP A 110 5.83 -22.53 4.26
N SER A 111 4.83 -21.72 3.91
CA SER A 111 3.45 -21.94 4.33
C SER A 111 2.82 -23.18 3.70
N LYS A 112 3.34 -23.65 2.55
CA LYS A 112 2.82 -24.84 1.85
C LYS A 112 3.22 -26.14 2.57
N LEU A 113 4.42 -26.17 3.16
CA LEU A 113 4.94 -27.31 3.92
C LEU A 113 4.25 -27.52 5.28
N LYS A 114 3.32 -26.65 5.68
CA LYS A 114 2.46 -26.90 6.85
C LYS A 114 1.46 -28.03 6.61
N ALA A 115 1.05 -28.27 5.36
CA ALA A 115 0.12 -29.34 5.02
C ALA A 115 0.73 -30.74 5.25
N ASP A 116 2.04 -30.89 5.02
CA ASP A 116 2.78 -32.15 5.19
C ASP A 116 3.40 -32.31 6.59
N GLY A 117 3.17 -31.33 7.47
CA GLY A 117 3.32 -31.52 8.91
C GLY A 117 4.73 -31.45 9.49
N LYS A 118 5.68 -30.66 8.95
CA LYS A 118 6.86 -30.14 9.68
C LYS A 118 7.71 -29.17 8.84
N CYS A 119 7.32 -27.90 8.78
CA CYS A 119 8.26 -26.85 8.38
C CYS A 119 9.36 -26.74 9.46
N LYS A 120 10.64 -26.85 9.07
CA LYS A 120 11.80 -26.84 9.99
C LYS A 120 12.37 -25.43 10.25
N CYS A 121 11.66 -24.37 9.84
CA CYS A 121 12.15 -23.01 10.06
C CYS A 121 12.14 -22.63 11.55
N ASN A 122 12.95 -21.63 11.90
CA ASN A 122 13.08 -21.12 13.25
C ASN A 122 11.74 -20.71 13.89
N LEU A 123 10.83 -20.10 13.13
CA LEU A 123 9.50 -19.75 13.63
C LEU A 123 8.67 -20.98 14.02
N CYS A 124 8.68 -22.03 13.19
CA CYS A 124 7.95 -23.26 13.48
C CYS A 124 8.55 -24.02 14.66
N LEU A 125 9.87 -24.04 14.78
CA LEU A 125 10.57 -24.62 15.93
C LEU A 125 10.27 -23.84 17.22
N PHE A 126 10.25 -22.51 17.15
CA PHE A 126 9.91 -21.66 18.29
C PHE A 126 8.46 -21.83 18.74
N ASN A 127 7.54 -21.95 17.78
CA ASN A 127 6.10 -22.11 18.00
C ASN A 127 5.66 -23.55 18.28
N ASP A 128 6.58 -24.52 18.34
CA ASP A 128 6.24 -25.91 18.62
C ASP A 128 5.72 -26.08 20.05
N ARG A 129 4.41 -26.29 20.18
CA ARG A 129 3.72 -26.46 21.47
C ARG A 129 4.12 -27.76 22.19
N LYS A 130 4.64 -28.76 21.48
CA LYS A 130 5.00 -30.04 22.10
C LYS A 130 6.41 -30.03 22.66
N SER A 131 7.33 -29.35 21.98
CA SER A 131 8.76 -29.43 22.31
C SER A 131 9.44 -28.12 22.66
N ASN A 132 8.72 -27.00 22.57
CA ASN A 132 9.22 -25.67 22.90
C ASN A 132 8.12 -24.78 23.50
N ALA A 133 7.23 -25.33 24.34
CA ALA A 133 6.13 -24.57 24.93
C ALA A 133 6.63 -23.49 25.89
N ARG A 134 7.63 -23.81 26.72
CA ARG A 134 8.23 -22.90 27.72
C ARG A 134 9.61 -22.37 27.32
N GLY A 135 10.11 -22.75 26.14
CA GLY A 135 11.39 -22.29 25.61
C GLY A 135 12.55 -23.25 25.91
N GLU A 136 12.23 -24.54 26.08
CA GLU A 136 13.13 -25.63 26.42
C GLU A 136 14.25 -25.81 25.39
N LYS A 137 13.97 -25.52 24.12
CA LYS A 137 14.94 -25.58 23.01
C LYS A 137 15.38 -24.20 22.56
N TYR A 138 14.40 -23.33 22.32
CA TYR A 138 14.59 -21.97 21.84
C TYR A 138 13.85 -21.03 22.77
N ARG A 139 14.64 -20.44 23.68
CA ARG A 139 14.16 -19.50 24.67
C ARG A 139 13.97 -18.11 24.06
N ILE A 140 14.87 -17.68 23.19
CA ILE A 140 14.92 -16.31 22.68
C ILE A 140 14.69 -16.31 21.17
N MET A 141 13.70 -15.54 20.73
CA MET A 141 13.45 -15.23 19.33
C MET A 141 13.71 -13.75 19.08
N VAL A 142 14.66 -13.41 18.20
CA VAL A 142 14.81 -12.03 17.72
C VAL A 142 14.10 -11.90 16.39
N ALA A 143 13.08 -11.04 16.35
CA ALA A 143 12.23 -10.80 15.20
C ALA A 143 12.51 -9.43 14.57
N ASP A 144 12.60 -9.34 13.24
CA ASP A 144 12.65 -8.05 12.55
C ASP A 144 11.30 -7.33 12.70
N ALA A 145 11.30 -6.17 13.36
CA ALA A 145 10.12 -5.34 13.58
C ALA A 145 9.34 -5.03 12.30
N LYS A 146 10.04 -4.82 11.17
CA LYS A 146 9.42 -4.43 9.90
C LYS A 146 8.80 -5.59 9.15
N GLU A 147 9.45 -6.75 9.18
CA GLU A 147 8.99 -7.92 8.43
C GLU A 147 8.01 -8.78 9.25
N CYS A 148 8.11 -8.74 10.58
CA CYS A 148 7.23 -9.48 11.50
C CYS A 148 6.07 -8.65 12.05
N SER A 149 5.90 -7.39 11.64
CA SER A 149 4.74 -6.58 12.02
C SER A 149 3.42 -7.13 11.45
N GLU A 150 3.47 -7.90 10.36
CA GLU A 150 2.31 -8.44 9.65
C GLU A 150 2.40 -9.96 9.41
N GLY A 151 1.26 -10.66 9.50
CA GLY A 151 1.15 -12.07 9.07
C GLY A 151 1.86 -13.13 9.93
N VAL A 152 2.57 -12.75 10.98
CA VAL A 152 3.31 -13.67 11.87
C VAL A 152 2.66 -13.74 13.25
N SER A 153 2.59 -14.94 13.82
CA SER A 153 2.13 -15.17 15.20
C SER A 153 3.21 -15.88 15.98
N PHE A 154 3.43 -15.46 17.22
CA PHE A 154 4.36 -16.09 18.14
C PHE A 154 3.55 -16.71 19.29
N PHE A 155 3.78 -17.98 19.59
CA PHE A 155 2.98 -18.73 20.56
C PHE A 155 3.74 -19.00 21.85
N GLY A 156 3.03 -18.92 22.98
CA GLY A 156 3.57 -19.14 24.32
C GLY A 156 4.68 -18.16 24.72
N VAL A 157 4.70 -16.95 24.15
CA VAL A 157 5.65 -15.90 24.52
C VAL A 157 5.27 -15.36 25.90
N ARG A 158 6.22 -15.31 26.82
CA ARG A 158 6.05 -14.81 28.20
C ARG A 158 6.65 -13.44 28.41
N ASN A 159 7.76 -13.15 27.72
CA ASN A 159 8.36 -11.82 27.73
C ASN A 159 8.42 -11.28 26.31
N PHE A 160 8.01 -10.04 26.12
CA PHE A 160 8.04 -9.36 24.84
C PHE A 160 8.81 -8.05 24.96
N LEU A 161 10.02 -8.05 24.40
CA LEU A 161 10.95 -6.92 24.45
C LEU A 161 10.87 -6.13 23.14
N ILE A 162 10.52 -4.85 23.22
CA ILE A 162 10.48 -3.93 22.09
C ILE A 162 11.72 -3.03 22.18
N VAL A 163 12.72 -3.30 21.34
CA VAL A 163 14.00 -2.58 21.37
C VAL A 163 13.92 -1.26 20.60
N ASP A 164 13.21 -1.28 19.47
CA ASP A 164 12.94 -0.09 18.66
C ASP A 164 11.52 0.41 18.90
N LEU A 165 11.41 1.65 19.37
CA LEU A 165 10.13 2.29 19.63
C LEU A 165 9.27 2.35 18.36
N PRO A 166 7.98 1.97 18.42
CA PRO A 166 7.04 2.17 17.32
C PRO A 166 6.87 3.67 17.00
N CYS A 167 6.61 4.01 15.74
CA CYS A 167 6.42 5.42 15.36
C CYS A 167 4.98 5.91 15.60
N SER A 168 4.06 5.01 15.99
CA SER A 168 2.65 5.34 16.25
C SER A 168 2.00 4.36 17.21
N ALA A 169 0.92 4.79 17.86
CA ALA A 169 0.13 3.95 18.76
C ALA A 169 -0.48 2.73 18.06
N SER A 170 -0.96 2.88 16.82
CA SER A 170 -1.49 1.76 16.03
C SER A 170 -0.42 0.70 15.77
N GLU A 171 0.81 1.11 15.45
CA GLU A 171 1.93 0.21 15.25
C GLU A 171 2.32 -0.50 16.56
N TYR A 172 2.34 0.23 17.68
CA TYR A 172 2.56 -0.35 19.01
C TYR A 172 1.52 -1.44 19.33
N ILE A 173 0.23 -1.13 19.20
CA ILE A 173 -0.88 -2.06 19.46
C ILE A 173 -0.78 -3.28 18.54
N GLN A 174 -0.45 -3.09 17.26
CA GLN A 174 -0.30 -4.18 16.30
C GLN A 174 0.86 -5.11 16.70
N ARG A 175 2.01 -4.54 17.12
CA ARG A 175 3.19 -5.30 17.57
C ARG A 175 2.87 -6.09 18.84
N VAL A 176 2.26 -5.45 19.84
CA VAL A 176 1.80 -6.09 21.09
C VAL A 176 0.82 -7.22 20.79
N GLY A 177 -0.17 -6.97 19.94
CA GLY A 177 -1.15 -7.95 19.49
C GLY A 177 -0.56 -9.18 18.80
N ARG A 178 0.73 -9.20 18.43
CA ARG A 178 1.39 -10.41 17.91
C ARG A 178 1.77 -11.40 19.00
N ALA A 179 2.03 -10.92 20.21
CA ALA A 179 2.32 -11.75 21.38
C ALA A 179 1.02 -12.17 22.09
N ILE A 180 0.03 -11.27 22.21
CA ILE A 180 -1.19 -11.48 23.02
C ILE A 180 -2.42 -11.96 22.23
N ARG A 181 -2.24 -12.80 21.20
CA ARG A 181 -3.38 -13.27 20.39
C ARG A 181 -4.28 -14.25 21.13
N PHE A 182 -5.56 -14.26 20.76
CA PHE A 182 -6.48 -15.34 21.11
C PHE A 182 -5.86 -16.71 20.78
N MET A 183 -5.87 -17.62 21.76
CA MET A 183 -5.26 -18.96 21.69
C MET A 183 -3.73 -18.98 21.43
N GLY A 184 -3.04 -17.84 21.58
CA GLY A 184 -1.59 -17.75 21.46
C GLY A 184 -0.84 -18.56 22.53
N HIS A 185 -1.44 -18.69 23.71
CA HIS A 185 -0.88 -19.34 24.89
C HIS A 185 -1.60 -20.63 25.27
N ALA A 186 -2.43 -21.18 24.37
CA ALA A 186 -3.20 -22.40 24.64
C ALA A 186 -2.34 -23.64 24.93
N GLY A 187 -1.04 -23.59 24.58
CA GLY A 187 -0.07 -24.65 24.92
C GLY A 187 0.52 -24.54 26.33
N LEU A 188 0.16 -23.52 27.10
CA LEU A 188 0.61 -23.29 28.48
C LEU A 188 -0.53 -23.55 29.49
N PRO A 189 -0.20 -23.96 30.72
CA PRO A 189 -1.13 -23.92 31.87
C PRO A 189 -1.76 -22.53 32.06
N SER A 190 -2.94 -22.45 32.66
CA SER A 190 -3.72 -21.19 32.80
C SER A 190 -2.99 -20.11 33.61
N ASP A 191 -2.32 -20.51 34.69
CA ASP A 191 -1.47 -19.69 35.56
C ASP A 191 -0.20 -19.19 34.86
N GLU A 192 0.10 -19.73 33.67
CA GLU A 192 1.24 -19.37 32.85
C GLU A 192 0.86 -18.55 31.59
N ARG A 193 -0.39 -18.07 31.46
CA ARG A 193 -0.88 -17.36 30.25
C ARG A 193 -0.78 -15.84 30.31
N ASP A 194 0.23 -15.32 30.97
CA ASP A 194 0.57 -13.91 31.04
C ASP A 194 1.71 -13.54 30.07
N VAL A 195 1.75 -12.26 29.68
CA VAL A 195 2.81 -11.69 28.85
C VAL A 195 3.30 -10.39 29.48
N SER A 196 4.56 -10.37 29.87
CA SER A 196 5.26 -9.14 30.24
C SER A 196 5.76 -8.44 28.99
N ILE A 197 5.47 -7.15 28.86
CA ILE A 197 5.88 -6.33 27.71
C ILE A 197 6.78 -5.22 28.21
N GLN A 198 7.99 -5.17 27.68
CA GLN A 198 9.00 -4.17 28.05
C GLN A 198 9.46 -3.42 26.81
N MET A 199 9.57 -2.10 26.93
CA MET A 199 9.96 -1.22 25.83
C MET A 199 11.21 -0.46 26.23
N TYR A 200 12.27 -0.56 25.41
CA TYR A 200 13.57 0.02 25.75
C TYR A 200 13.70 1.44 25.21
N GLN A 201 13.72 2.38 26.15
CA GLN A 201 13.92 3.80 25.93
C GLN A 201 15.37 4.17 26.28
N ALA A 202 16.12 4.74 25.33
CA ALA A 202 17.40 5.36 25.66
C ALA A 202 17.14 6.71 26.34
N THR A 203 17.92 7.05 27.37
CA THR A 203 17.89 8.36 28.03
C THR A 203 19.26 9.01 27.95
N LEU A 204 19.30 10.34 27.99
CA LEU A 204 20.56 11.07 28.08
C LEU A 204 21.03 11.15 29.54
N PRO A 205 22.34 11.01 29.82
CA PRO A 205 22.86 11.24 31.16
C PRO A 205 22.50 12.63 31.67
N ALA A 206 22.21 12.76 32.97
CA ALA A 206 21.88 14.05 33.60
C ALA A 206 22.97 15.13 33.41
N ALA A 207 24.22 14.73 33.13
CA ALA A 207 25.31 15.65 32.82
C ALA A 207 25.23 16.28 31.41
N CYS A 208 24.37 15.78 30.52
CA CYS A 208 24.21 16.28 29.15
C CYS A 208 23.16 17.41 29.03
N VAL A 209 22.73 17.99 30.16
CA VAL A 209 21.77 19.10 30.23
C VAL A 209 22.42 20.37 29.68
N ASP A 210 21.83 20.96 28.63
CA ASP A 210 22.25 22.26 28.12
C ASP A 210 21.86 23.34 29.16
N PRO A 211 22.83 24.10 29.74
CA PRO A 211 22.55 25.09 30.77
C PRO A 211 21.53 26.15 30.36
N LYS A 212 21.35 26.38 29.04
CA LYS A 212 20.44 27.40 28.50
C LYS A 212 19.09 26.84 28.09
N LYS A 213 18.99 25.54 27.77
CA LYS A 213 17.76 24.92 27.23
C LYS A 213 17.07 23.97 28.21
N GLY A 214 17.69 23.70 29.35
CA GLY A 214 17.16 22.71 30.30
C GLY A 214 17.48 21.28 29.85
N PRO A 215 16.89 20.26 30.51
CA PRO A 215 17.14 18.86 30.17
C PRO A 215 16.77 18.61 28.71
N THR A 216 17.74 18.13 27.94
CA THR A 216 17.49 17.71 26.56
C THR A 216 17.02 16.27 26.62
N GLU A 217 15.75 16.05 26.28
CA GLU A 217 15.22 14.71 26.09
C GLU A 217 15.84 14.07 24.84
N SER A 218 16.09 12.77 24.92
CA SER A 218 16.37 11.94 23.77
C SER A 218 15.18 11.87 22.82
N LYS A 219 15.42 11.42 21.59
CA LYS A 219 14.33 11.14 20.64
C LYS A 219 13.45 9.98 21.08
N ASP A 220 13.98 9.07 21.89
CA ASP A 220 13.21 7.97 22.44
C ASP A 220 12.22 8.48 23.49
N GLU A 221 12.65 9.36 24.40
CA GLU A 221 11.79 10.02 25.39
C GLU A 221 10.61 10.73 24.73
N GLN A 222 10.88 11.58 23.73
CA GLN A 222 9.85 12.30 22.99
C GLN A 222 8.86 11.34 22.30
N LEU A 223 9.36 10.24 21.73
CA LEU A 223 8.53 9.29 21.02
C LEU A 223 7.67 8.45 21.97
N VAL A 224 8.18 8.07 23.14
CA VAL A 224 7.38 7.37 24.16
C VAL A 224 6.22 8.24 24.62
N GLU A 225 6.43 9.53 24.82
CA GLU A 225 5.34 10.43 25.23
C GLU A 225 4.27 10.55 24.14
N LEU A 226 4.68 10.71 22.88
CA LEU A 226 3.74 10.67 21.74
C LEU A 226 2.98 9.35 21.63
N LEU A 227 3.62 8.22 21.94
CA LEU A 227 2.96 6.91 21.96
C LEU A 227 1.92 6.83 23.08
N ARG A 228 2.24 7.31 24.28
CA ARG A 228 1.29 7.35 25.42
C ARG A 228 0.05 8.16 25.08
N GLU A 229 0.22 9.37 24.55
CA GLU A 229 -0.88 10.22 24.11
C GLU A 229 -1.71 9.57 22.99
N GLY A 230 -1.01 8.94 22.03
CA GLY A 230 -1.62 8.25 20.90
C GLY A 230 -2.48 7.06 21.33
N VAL A 231 -2.00 6.24 22.28
CA VAL A 231 -2.73 5.09 22.82
C VAL A 231 -3.97 5.55 23.58
N LYS A 232 -3.83 6.57 24.44
CA LYS A 232 -4.94 7.18 25.18
C LYS A 232 -6.04 7.69 24.23
N THR A 233 -5.64 8.39 23.17
CA THR A 233 -6.57 8.90 22.16
C THR A 233 -7.23 7.78 21.35
N TYR A 234 -6.47 6.74 20.99
CA TYR A 234 -6.97 5.60 20.25
C TYR A 234 -8.08 4.86 21.02
N GLN A 235 -7.91 4.64 22.32
CA GLN A 235 -8.94 4.03 23.17
C GLN A 235 -10.24 4.84 23.17
N GLY A 236 -10.14 6.18 23.25
CA GLY A 236 -11.31 7.06 23.18
C GLY A 236 -12.08 6.93 21.86
N LYS A 237 -11.35 6.92 20.73
CA LYS A 237 -11.94 6.71 19.40
C LYS A 237 -12.58 5.33 19.26
N LEU A 238 -11.93 4.29 19.76
CA LEU A 238 -12.46 2.92 19.73
C LEU A 238 -13.77 2.81 20.52
N LEU A 239 -13.85 3.47 21.69
CA LEU A 239 -15.06 3.50 22.49
C LEU A 239 -16.20 4.24 21.79
N GLN A 240 -15.90 5.34 21.10
CA GLN A 240 -16.89 6.05 20.27
C GLN A 240 -17.39 5.19 19.12
N LEU A 241 -16.48 4.50 18.41
CA LEU A 241 -16.84 3.60 17.32
C LEU A 241 -17.72 2.45 17.80
N LYS A 242 -17.38 1.82 18.93
CA LYS A 242 -18.21 0.77 19.56
C LYS A 242 -19.62 1.28 19.88
N LYS A 243 -19.74 2.51 20.39
CA LYS A 243 -21.05 3.13 20.69
C LYS A 243 -21.87 3.42 19.44
N SER A 244 -21.23 3.77 18.33
CA SER A 244 -21.90 4.09 17.05
C SER A 244 -22.13 2.88 16.15
N ALA A 245 -21.55 1.72 16.46
CA ALA A 245 -21.65 0.55 15.63
C ALA A 245 -23.11 0.02 15.61
N PHE A 246 -23.57 -0.43 14.45
CA PHE A 246 -24.96 -0.91 14.27
C PHE A 246 -25.29 -2.11 15.16
N ASP A 247 -24.27 -2.87 15.54
CA ASP A 247 -24.32 -4.02 16.44
C ASP A 247 -24.13 -3.67 17.93
N ASN A 248 -24.17 -2.38 18.29
CA ASN A 248 -24.13 -1.95 19.68
C ASN A 248 -25.34 -2.57 20.44
N GLY A 249 -25.06 -3.37 21.46
CA GLY A 249 -26.05 -4.14 22.22
C GLY A 249 -26.38 -5.53 21.65
N MET A 250 -25.82 -5.94 20.50
CA MET A 250 -25.92 -7.32 19.99
C MET A 250 -24.89 -8.25 20.62
N TRP A 251 -23.80 -7.69 21.14
CA TRP A 251 -22.89 -8.38 22.04
C TRP A 251 -23.54 -8.34 23.41
N ALA A 252 -24.16 -9.45 23.84
CA ALA A 252 -24.61 -9.56 25.21
C ALA A 252 -23.39 -9.30 26.10
N GLU A 253 -23.46 -8.27 26.94
CA GLU A 253 -22.58 -8.20 28.10
C GLU A 253 -23.02 -9.36 28.98
N ASP A 254 -22.39 -10.52 28.80
CA ASP A 254 -22.57 -11.64 29.72
C ASP A 254 -22.19 -11.10 31.09
N LYS A 255 -23.18 -11.00 31.98
CA LYS A 255 -22.99 -10.51 33.36
C LYS A 255 -22.00 -11.36 34.15
N ASP A 256 -21.66 -12.54 33.62
CA ASP A 256 -20.69 -13.47 34.16
C ASP A 256 -19.24 -13.14 33.75
N ASP A 257 -19.02 -12.24 32.78
CA ASP A 257 -17.70 -11.70 32.41
C ASP A 257 -17.28 -10.50 33.28
N GLU A 258 -18.05 -10.17 34.33
CA GLU A 258 -17.55 -9.40 35.48
C GLU A 258 -16.60 -10.27 36.35
N ALA A 259 -15.63 -10.94 35.72
CA ALA A 259 -14.37 -11.18 36.40
C ALA A 259 -13.89 -9.82 36.93
N PRO A 260 -13.38 -9.74 38.18
CA PRO A 260 -12.94 -8.48 38.74
C PRO A 260 -12.03 -7.82 37.71
N ARG A 261 -12.46 -6.64 37.23
CA ARG A 261 -11.64 -5.76 36.40
C ARG A 261 -10.52 -5.27 37.31
N ASP A 262 -9.56 -6.14 37.58
CA ASP A 262 -8.24 -5.70 37.98
C ASP A 262 -7.80 -4.79 36.85
N GLU A 263 -7.79 -3.50 37.19
CA GLU A 263 -7.43 -2.43 36.29
C GLU A 263 -6.17 -2.83 35.53
N LEU A 264 -6.06 -2.39 34.28
CA LEU A 264 -4.79 -2.37 33.59
C LEU A 264 -3.90 -1.40 34.40
N LYS A 265 -3.32 -1.89 35.50
CA LYS A 265 -2.44 -1.12 36.37
C LYS A 265 -1.21 -0.86 35.54
N VAL A 266 -1.13 0.35 34.98
CA VAL A 266 0.15 0.95 34.64
C VAL A 266 0.83 1.16 35.99
N VAL A 267 1.58 0.15 36.43
CA VAL A 267 2.41 0.24 37.62
C VAL A 267 3.67 0.99 37.18
N ASP A 268 3.64 2.32 37.27
CA ASP A 268 4.85 3.12 37.39
C ASP A 268 5.25 3.04 38.87
N ASP A 269 6.00 2.01 39.30
CA ASP A 269 6.63 2.03 40.62
C ASP A 269 7.83 1.07 40.71
N GLU A 270 8.89 1.55 41.38
CA GLU A 270 10.26 1.05 41.35
C GLU A 270 10.57 -0.18 42.25
N ASP A 271 9.61 -0.81 42.95
CA ASP A 271 9.93 -1.84 43.95
C ASP A 271 8.99 -3.10 43.93
N GLU A 272 9.60 -4.29 44.04
CA GLU A 272 9.13 -5.72 44.10
C GLU A 272 7.80 -6.05 44.89
N TRP A 273 7.11 -7.22 44.87
CA TRP A 273 6.73 -8.37 43.98
C TRP A 273 5.71 -9.29 44.75
N LEU A 274 4.96 -10.16 44.04
CA LEU A 274 4.09 -11.32 44.42
C LEU A 274 2.64 -11.04 44.90
N ILE A 275 1.57 -11.74 44.45
CA ILE A 275 1.13 -13.12 44.81
C ILE A 275 0.05 -13.70 43.82
N VAL A 276 -0.01 -15.04 43.79
CA VAL A 276 -0.85 -16.10 43.16
C VAL A 276 -2.39 -16.01 43.32
N THR A 277 -3.20 -16.62 42.42
CA THR A 277 -4.39 -17.50 42.76
C THR A 277 -5.05 -18.24 41.58
N ASP A 278 -5.85 -19.25 41.95
CA ASP A 278 -6.18 -20.54 41.31
C ASP A 278 -7.60 -20.63 40.68
N ALA A 279 -7.92 -21.81 40.12
CA ALA A 279 -8.94 -22.15 39.11
C ALA A 279 -10.41 -22.50 39.55
N ASN A 280 -11.23 -22.80 38.51
CA ASN A 280 -12.55 -23.52 38.40
C ASN A 280 -13.81 -22.63 38.19
N GLU A 281 -14.85 -22.97 37.41
CA GLU A 281 -15.30 -24.16 36.65
C GLU A 281 -16.35 -23.72 35.60
N LEU A 282 -16.60 -24.52 34.54
CA LEU A 282 -17.45 -24.22 33.38
C LEU A 282 -18.36 -25.43 33.08
N ALA A 283 -19.65 -25.21 32.73
CA ALA A 283 -20.41 -26.14 31.87
C ALA A 283 -21.73 -25.53 31.33
N LEU A 284 -21.90 -25.46 29.99
CA LEU A 284 -23.20 -25.48 29.29
C LEU A 284 -23.08 -26.17 27.91
N PRO A 285 -24.18 -26.74 27.33
CA PRO A 285 -24.18 -27.41 26.03
C PRO A 285 -24.83 -26.61 24.87
N LEU A 286 -24.47 -27.03 23.65
CA LEU A 286 -24.77 -26.51 22.31
C LEU A 286 -26.17 -26.86 21.77
N SER A 287 -26.81 -25.96 20.98
CA SER A 287 -27.30 -26.23 19.60
C SER A 287 -28.07 -25.04 18.98
N MET A 288 -27.92 -24.81 17.67
CA MET A 288 -28.81 -24.01 16.80
C MET A 288 -28.90 -24.63 15.40
N PRO A 289 -30.04 -24.53 14.67
CA PRO A 289 -30.20 -25.04 13.31
C PRO A 289 -30.10 -23.96 12.21
N MET A 290 -29.80 -24.42 10.99
CA MET A 290 -29.63 -23.64 9.75
C MET A 290 -30.94 -23.38 9.00
N VAL A 291 -30.99 -22.31 8.19
CA VAL A 291 -32.04 -22.06 7.18
C VAL A 291 -31.40 -21.62 5.85
N GLU A 292 -31.85 -22.24 4.76
CA GLU A 292 -31.52 -21.93 3.35
C GLU A 292 -32.57 -21.01 2.71
N SER A 293 -32.17 -20.20 1.72
CA SER A 293 -33.09 -19.47 0.84
C SER A 293 -32.66 -19.51 -0.62
N GLY A 294 -33.62 -19.83 -1.50
CA GLY A 294 -33.47 -19.93 -2.96
C GLY A 294 -33.97 -18.68 -3.70
N VAL A 295 -33.47 -18.47 -4.92
CA VAL A 295 -33.73 -17.32 -5.80
C VAL A 295 -34.49 -17.77 -7.06
N VAL A 296 -35.47 -16.97 -7.50
CA VAL A 296 -36.28 -17.15 -8.72
C VAL A 296 -35.94 -16.03 -9.73
N MET A 297 -35.73 -16.37 -11.01
CA MET A 297 -35.52 -15.44 -12.13
C MET A 297 -36.81 -15.23 -12.94
N GLN A 298 -37.05 -13.99 -13.41
CA GLN A 298 -38.07 -13.64 -14.40
C GLN A 298 -37.45 -12.87 -15.58
N SER A 299 -37.92 -13.15 -16.79
CA SER A 299 -37.48 -12.62 -18.08
C SER A 299 -38.11 -11.26 -18.44
N MET A 300 -37.37 -10.37 -19.10
CA MET A 300 -37.85 -9.07 -19.60
C MET A 300 -37.90 -9.01 -21.15
N SER A 301 -38.89 -8.26 -21.66
CA SER A 301 -39.18 -8.02 -23.08
C SER A 301 -38.78 -6.60 -23.53
N ASP A 302 -38.40 -6.46 -24.80
CA ASP A 302 -37.84 -5.26 -25.46
C ASP A 302 -38.73 -4.01 -25.44
N SER A 303 -38.18 -2.88 -24.98
CA SER A 303 -38.76 -1.54 -25.13
C SER A 303 -37.81 -0.60 -25.89
N THR A 304 -38.19 -0.13 -27.08
CA THR A 304 -37.37 0.68 -28.00
C THR A 304 -37.56 2.20 -27.82
N GLY A 305 -37.65 2.68 -26.58
CA GLY A 305 -37.67 4.13 -26.30
C GLY A 305 -36.27 4.75 -26.40
N PRO A 306 -36.14 6.06 -26.71
CA PRO A 306 -34.85 6.75 -26.64
C PRO A 306 -34.31 6.65 -25.21
N VAL A 307 -33.19 5.94 -25.05
CA VAL A 307 -32.53 5.79 -23.75
C VAL A 307 -32.08 7.17 -23.29
N LYS A 308 -32.73 7.67 -22.23
CA LYS A 308 -32.31 8.92 -21.59
C LYS A 308 -30.87 8.74 -21.09
N GLY A 309 -30.00 9.69 -21.40
CA GLY A 309 -28.65 9.73 -20.84
C GLY A 309 -28.70 9.76 -19.30
N SER A 310 -27.56 9.48 -18.67
CA SER A 310 -27.42 9.60 -17.21
C SER A 310 -27.91 10.97 -16.74
N ALA A 311 -28.64 11.01 -15.61
CA ALA A 311 -29.10 12.26 -15.01
C ALA A 311 -27.95 13.14 -14.48
N ASN A 312 -26.73 12.58 -14.42
CA ASN A 312 -25.53 13.28 -13.98
C ASN A 312 -24.95 14.11 -15.14
N THR A 313 -24.39 15.28 -14.80
CA THR A 313 -23.73 16.22 -15.72
C THR A 313 -22.42 16.71 -15.09
N LEU A 314 -21.56 17.41 -15.84
CA LEU A 314 -20.35 18.02 -15.26
C LEU A 314 -20.73 19.01 -14.16
N ALA A 315 -21.76 19.82 -14.40
CA ALA A 315 -22.23 20.85 -13.46
C ALA A 315 -22.59 20.29 -12.07
N LYS A 316 -23.06 19.04 -12.01
CA LYS A 316 -23.51 18.36 -10.77
C LYS A 316 -22.51 17.33 -10.24
N SER A 317 -21.36 17.18 -10.89
CA SER A 317 -20.42 16.11 -10.55
C SER A 317 -19.57 16.40 -9.32
N ASN A 318 -19.22 15.35 -8.58
CA ASN A 318 -18.20 15.45 -7.52
C ASN A 318 -16.83 15.76 -8.14
N TYR A 319 -16.57 15.32 -9.37
CA TYR A 319 -15.35 15.65 -10.10
C TYR A 319 -15.14 17.17 -10.17
N LYS A 320 -16.17 17.94 -10.58
CA LYS A 320 -16.08 19.40 -10.68
C LYS A 320 -15.76 20.04 -9.33
N MET A 321 -16.29 19.51 -8.23
CA MET A 321 -16.02 20.05 -6.88
C MET A 321 -14.58 19.84 -6.42
N HIS A 322 -13.97 18.69 -6.78
CA HIS A 322 -12.62 18.35 -6.33
C HIS A 322 -11.50 18.69 -7.30
N HIS A 323 -11.83 18.83 -8.59
CA HIS A 323 -10.89 19.14 -9.66
C HIS A 323 -10.34 20.56 -9.48
N ASN A 324 -9.02 20.68 -9.40
CA ASN A 324 -8.36 21.97 -9.29
C ASN A 324 -7.19 22.00 -10.29
N ARG A 325 -7.35 22.79 -11.35
CA ARG A 325 -6.34 22.94 -12.41
C ARG A 325 -5.02 23.50 -11.90
N ASP A 326 -5.06 24.30 -10.84
CA ASP A 326 -3.88 24.94 -10.25
C ASP A 326 -3.24 24.09 -9.15
N ARG A 327 -3.76 22.88 -8.88
CA ARG A 327 -3.23 22.01 -7.83
C ARG A 327 -1.82 21.54 -8.18
N GLU A 328 -0.85 21.86 -7.33
CA GLU A 328 0.45 21.18 -7.28
C GLU A 328 0.35 19.94 -6.41
N SER A 329 0.77 18.80 -6.96
CA SER A 329 0.75 17.52 -6.27
C SER A 329 2.15 16.95 -6.24
N SER A 330 2.60 16.61 -5.04
CA SER A 330 3.87 15.92 -4.81
C SER A 330 3.77 14.45 -5.24
N VAL A 331 4.92 13.82 -5.51
CA VAL A 331 5.01 12.37 -5.77
C VAL A 331 4.35 11.54 -4.65
N LYS A 332 4.45 12.00 -3.40
CA LYS A 332 3.84 11.35 -2.24
C LYS A 332 2.31 11.40 -2.31
N GLU A 333 1.75 12.55 -2.68
CA GLU A 333 0.31 12.72 -2.86
C GLU A 333 -0.22 11.87 -4.01
N ILE A 334 0.50 11.78 -5.14
CA ILE A 334 0.10 10.91 -6.26
C ILE A 334 0.05 9.45 -5.82
N TRP A 335 1.04 8.97 -5.07
CA TRP A 335 1.00 7.59 -4.56
C TRP A 335 -0.15 7.35 -3.57
N ALA A 336 -0.39 8.30 -2.66
CA ALA A 336 -1.50 8.21 -1.72
C ALA A 336 -2.86 8.25 -2.43
N ALA A 337 -3.00 9.08 -3.47
CA ALA A 337 -4.19 9.17 -4.30
C ALA A 337 -4.41 7.89 -5.12
N ALA A 338 -3.35 7.34 -5.72
CA ALA A 338 -3.43 6.06 -6.43
C ALA A 338 -3.88 4.92 -5.50
N GLU A 339 -3.37 4.89 -4.26
CA GLU A 339 -3.82 3.95 -3.24
C GLU A 339 -5.30 4.16 -2.88
N GLY A 340 -5.73 5.40 -2.69
CA GLY A 340 -7.13 5.75 -2.41
C GLY A 340 -8.08 5.34 -3.52
N VAL A 341 -7.69 5.53 -4.80
CA VAL A 341 -8.45 5.08 -5.98
C VAL A 341 -8.65 3.57 -5.96
N ILE A 342 -7.58 2.79 -5.73
CA ILE A 342 -7.70 1.32 -5.70
C ILE A 342 -8.50 0.87 -4.47
N ALA A 343 -8.28 1.51 -3.32
CA ALA A 343 -8.94 1.16 -2.07
C ALA A 343 -10.46 1.41 -2.12
N ALA A 344 -10.90 2.43 -2.86
CA ALA A 344 -12.32 2.71 -3.06
C ALA A 344 -13.03 1.62 -3.87
N CYS A 345 -12.31 0.91 -4.76
CA CYS A 345 -12.89 -0.17 -5.56
C CYS A 345 -12.76 -1.55 -4.90
N ASP A 346 -11.57 -1.89 -4.41
CA ASP A 346 -11.23 -3.27 -4.00
C ASP A 346 -10.79 -3.38 -2.53
N GLY A 347 -10.87 -2.29 -1.76
CA GLY A 347 -10.47 -2.23 -0.37
C GLY A 347 -8.97 -2.01 -0.14
N HIS A 348 -8.64 -1.60 1.08
CA HIS A 348 -7.31 -1.08 1.44
C HIS A 348 -6.18 -2.13 1.32
N GLU A 349 -6.42 -3.39 1.68
CA GLU A 349 -5.40 -4.44 1.55
C GLU A 349 -5.01 -4.71 0.09
N ALA A 350 -6.00 -4.73 -0.81
CA ALA A 350 -5.76 -4.92 -2.24
C ALA A 350 -4.97 -3.74 -2.81
N ALA A 351 -5.32 -2.51 -2.41
CA ALA A 351 -4.61 -1.30 -2.77
C ALA A 351 -3.13 -1.35 -2.35
N MET A 352 -2.85 -1.69 -1.09
CA MET A 352 -1.48 -1.79 -0.57
C MET A 352 -0.64 -2.81 -1.33
N ARG A 353 -1.20 -3.99 -1.65
CA ARG A 353 -0.52 -5.01 -2.44
C ARG A 353 -0.23 -4.52 -3.86
N PHE A 354 -1.19 -3.88 -4.52
CA PHE A 354 -1.06 -3.43 -5.89
C PHE A 354 -0.10 -2.22 -6.01
N ILE A 355 -0.18 -1.25 -5.10
CA ILE A 355 0.76 -0.12 -5.02
C ILE A 355 2.19 -0.60 -4.80
N LYS A 356 2.40 -1.60 -3.95
CA LYS A 356 3.72 -2.20 -3.75
C LYS A 356 4.26 -2.82 -5.05
N LYS A 357 3.40 -3.42 -5.87
CA LYS A 357 3.75 -3.96 -7.20
C LYS A 357 4.11 -2.84 -8.19
N LEU A 358 3.27 -1.81 -8.29
CA LEU A 358 3.50 -0.63 -9.13
C LEU A 358 4.83 0.08 -8.76
N LYS A 359 5.10 0.27 -7.47
CA LYS A 359 6.36 0.83 -6.97
C LYS A 359 7.57 -0.02 -7.36
N ARG A 360 7.48 -1.36 -7.29
CA ARG A 360 8.58 -2.25 -7.69
C ARG A 360 8.86 -2.20 -9.19
N ALA A 361 7.81 -2.19 -10.02
CA ALA A 361 7.95 -2.03 -11.46
C ALA A 361 8.68 -0.71 -11.79
N ARG A 362 8.38 0.36 -11.05
CA ARG A 362 9.05 1.67 -11.19
C ARG A 362 10.49 1.69 -10.69
N VAL A 363 10.79 1.13 -9.50
CA VAL A 363 12.14 1.17 -8.86
C VAL A 363 13.23 0.48 -9.69
N SER A 364 12.86 -0.34 -10.67
CA SER A 364 13.82 -0.86 -11.66
C SER A 364 14.45 0.23 -12.55
N LYS A 365 13.92 1.46 -12.54
CA LYS A 365 14.48 2.65 -13.19
C LYS A 365 15.06 3.59 -12.12
N GLU A 366 16.36 3.82 -12.19
CA GLU A 366 17.27 4.20 -11.11
C GLU A 366 17.30 5.72 -10.77
N GLU A 367 16.14 6.39 -10.69
CA GLU A 367 16.12 7.85 -10.48
C GLU A 367 15.44 8.29 -9.17
N THR A 368 16.21 9.07 -8.40
CA THR A 368 15.79 9.79 -7.19
C THR A 368 15.03 11.06 -7.57
N TYR A 369 13.83 11.26 -7.04
CA TYR A 369 12.99 12.39 -7.42
C TYR A 369 12.28 13.05 -6.23
N GLU A 370 12.57 14.33 -6.04
CA GLU A 370 11.86 15.26 -5.15
C GLU A 370 11.08 16.36 -5.91
N ASP A 371 11.07 16.35 -7.26
CA ASP A 371 10.53 17.44 -8.12
C ASP A 371 9.09 17.19 -8.62
N GLU A 372 8.35 18.25 -8.96
CA GLU A 372 6.97 18.26 -9.47
C GLU A 372 6.83 17.62 -10.86
N ARG A 373 7.85 17.77 -11.74
CA ARG A 373 7.88 17.05 -13.02
C ARG A 373 7.73 15.54 -12.81
N CYS A 374 8.25 15.05 -11.70
CA CYS A 374 8.21 13.65 -11.34
C CYS A 374 6.81 13.17 -10.90
N ALA A 375 5.90 14.10 -10.56
CA ALA A 375 4.52 13.79 -10.20
C ALA A 375 3.64 13.60 -11.44
N ALA A 376 3.73 14.50 -12.43
CA ALA A 376 3.04 14.34 -13.71
C ALA A 376 3.56 13.11 -14.47
N GLU A 377 4.88 12.91 -14.52
CA GLU A 377 5.49 11.71 -15.08
C GLU A 377 5.05 10.44 -14.34
N LEU A 378 4.98 10.47 -13.00
CA LEU A 378 4.44 9.34 -12.24
C LEU A 378 2.99 9.07 -12.62
N ALA A 379 2.15 10.09 -12.76
CA ALA A 379 0.75 9.90 -13.11
C ALA A 379 0.61 9.23 -14.50
N VAL A 380 1.45 9.62 -15.47
CA VAL A 380 1.54 8.96 -16.79
C VAL A 380 2.03 7.51 -16.68
N LEU A 381 3.04 7.25 -15.86
CA LEU A 381 3.55 5.89 -15.62
C LEU A 381 2.51 4.99 -14.94
N LEU A 382 1.71 5.54 -14.02
CA LEU A 382 0.60 4.83 -13.40
C LEU A 382 -0.48 4.53 -14.43
N TRP A 383 -0.87 5.52 -15.24
CA TRP A 383 -1.86 5.37 -16.30
C TRP A 383 -1.49 4.27 -17.29
N SER A 384 -0.26 4.30 -17.80
CA SER A 384 0.25 3.38 -18.83
C SER A 384 0.81 2.06 -18.27
N SER A 385 0.67 1.81 -16.96
CA SER A 385 1.24 0.61 -16.35
C SER A 385 0.52 -0.66 -16.80
N ALA A 386 1.29 -1.62 -17.35
CA ALA A 386 0.81 -2.97 -17.65
C ALA A 386 0.68 -3.87 -16.40
N GLU A 387 1.01 -3.35 -15.22
CA GLU A 387 0.86 -4.11 -13.99
C GLU A 387 -0.61 -4.31 -13.63
N ARG A 388 -0.95 -5.55 -13.28
CA ARG A 388 -2.30 -5.95 -12.91
C ARG A 388 -2.46 -6.27 -11.43
N SER A 389 -3.61 -5.94 -10.87
CA SER A 389 -4.06 -6.34 -9.53
C SER A 389 -4.38 -7.85 -9.46
N SER A 390 -4.81 -8.33 -8.28
CA SER A 390 -5.29 -9.72 -8.12
C SER A 390 -6.49 -10.02 -9.01
N GLU A 391 -7.37 -9.03 -9.21
CA GLU A 391 -8.54 -9.10 -10.09
C GLU A 391 -8.20 -8.88 -11.57
N ARG A 392 -6.90 -8.93 -11.92
CA ARG A 392 -6.39 -8.74 -13.28
C ARG A 392 -6.71 -7.37 -13.89
N ARG A 393 -6.95 -6.34 -13.06
CA ARG A 393 -7.24 -4.97 -13.50
C ARG A 393 -5.98 -4.11 -13.48
N GLU A 394 -5.88 -3.21 -14.46
CA GLU A 394 -4.82 -2.20 -14.57
C GLU A 394 -5.22 -0.92 -13.83
N PHE A 395 -4.25 -0.08 -13.46
CA PHE A 395 -4.55 1.14 -12.68
C PHE A 395 -5.52 2.09 -13.40
N CYS A 396 -5.35 2.28 -14.71
CA CYS A 396 -6.27 3.09 -15.54
C CYS A 396 -7.73 2.61 -15.45
N SER A 397 -7.95 1.30 -15.28
CA SER A 397 -9.28 0.71 -15.11
C SER A 397 -9.92 1.08 -13.78
N TYR A 398 -9.13 1.23 -12.71
CA TYR A 398 -9.63 1.71 -11.41
C TYR A 398 -9.95 3.20 -11.47
N LEU A 399 -9.01 4.00 -12.00
CA LEU A 399 -9.19 5.44 -12.14
C LEU A 399 -10.47 5.78 -12.92
N ASN A 400 -10.66 5.14 -14.08
CA ASN A 400 -11.86 5.35 -14.89
C ASN A 400 -13.14 4.83 -14.23
N GLN A 401 -13.08 3.79 -13.37
CA GLN A 401 -14.26 3.38 -12.60
C GLN A 401 -14.65 4.45 -11.59
N CYS A 402 -13.70 4.95 -10.79
CA CYS A 402 -13.97 5.99 -9.80
C CYS A 402 -14.57 7.24 -10.44
N LEU A 403 -14.05 7.64 -11.61
CA LEU A 403 -14.56 8.77 -12.38
C LEU A 403 -15.98 8.53 -12.93
N ARG A 404 -16.27 7.30 -13.40
CA ARG A 404 -17.60 6.97 -13.92
C ARG A 404 -18.68 6.92 -12.85
N GLU A 405 -18.36 6.32 -11.72
CA GLU A 405 -19.28 6.16 -10.58
C GLU A 405 -19.48 7.48 -9.82
N ASP A 406 -18.56 8.43 -10.00
CA ASP A 406 -18.56 9.76 -9.41
C ASP A 406 -18.82 9.76 -7.89
N ASN A 407 -18.31 8.75 -7.17
CA ASN A 407 -18.43 8.66 -5.72
C ASN A 407 -17.50 9.68 -5.04
N ASP A 408 -18.02 10.53 -4.13
CA ASP A 408 -17.27 11.63 -3.51
C ASP A 408 -15.90 11.20 -2.93
N PHE A 409 -15.88 10.11 -2.17
CA PHE A 409 -14.65 9.60 -1.56
C PHE A 409 -13.63 9.16 -2.63
N ALA A 410 -14.07 8.39 -3.62
CA ALA A 410 -13.20 7.88 -4.67
C ALA A 410 -12.70 8.98 -5.61
N VAL A 411 -13.60 9.89 -5.99
CA VAL A 411 -13.34 10.98 -6.94
C VAL A 411 -12.36 11.99 -6.37
N LYS A 412 -12.41 12.29 -5.06
CA LYS A 412 -11.41 13.13 -4.42
C LYS A 412 -9.97 12.65 -4.66
N HIS A 413 -9.75 11.34 -4.65
CA HIS A 413 -8.45 10.75 -4.98
C HIS A 413 -8.20 10.72 -6.48
N ALA A 414 -9.22 10.38 -7.28
CA ALA A 414 -9.13 10.36 -8.74
C ALA A 414 -8.75 11.74 -9.31
N THR A 415 -9.27 12.84 -8.76
CA THR A 415 -8.96 14.20 -9.22
C THR A 415 -7.51 14.57 -8.96
N VAL A 416 -6.88 14.15 -7.85
CA VAL A 416 -5.45 14.39 -7.61
C VAL A 416 -4.58 13.76 -8.73
N VAL A 417 -4.89 12.52 -9.13
CA VAL A 417 -4.21 11.86 -10.24
C VAL A 417 -4.54 12.51 -11.58
N SER A 418 -5.81 12.91 -11.77
CA SER A 418 -6.28 13.56 -13.00
C SER A 418 -5.65 14.94 -13.20
N ASP A 419 -5.53 15.73 -12.13
CA ASP A 419 -4.88 17.05 -12.13
C ASP A 419 -3.42 16.90 -12.57
N ALA A 420 -2.71 15.91 -12.01
CA ALA A 420 -1.32 15.63 -12.37
C ALA A 420 -1.16 15.11 -13.82
N LEU A 421 -2.07 14.26 -14.30
CA LEU A 421 -2.11 13.87 -15.72
C LEU A 421 -2.34 15.09 -16.61
N ASN A 422 -3.28 15.96 -16.23
CA ASN A 422 -3.66 17.12 -17.02
C ASN A 422 -2.56 18.20 -17.06
N LYS A 423 -1.61 18.21 -16.12
CA LYS A 423 -0.43 19.09 -16.21
C LYS A 423 0.44 18.77 -17.42
N MET A 424 0.38 17.56 -17.97
CA MET A 424 1.02 17.26 -19.25
C MET A 424 0.34 17.98 -20.43
N VAL A 425 -0.95 18.34 -20.31
CA VAL A 425 -1.69 19.19 -21.26
C VAL A 425 -1.27 20.66 -21.13
N VAL A 426 -1.00 21.12 -19.89
CA VAL A 426 -1.00 22.55 -19.53
C VAL A 426 0.39 23.10 -19.19
N ALA A 427 1.47 22.46 -19.63
CA ALA A 427 2.78 23.12 -19.65
C ALA A 427 2.88 24.17 -20.78
N LEU A 428 2.05 25.22 -20.65
CA LEU A 428 2.28 26.65 -20.90
C LEU A 428 2.21 27.17 -22.35
N GLY A 429 1.50 28.30 -22.51
CA GLY A 429 1.36 29.07 -23.76
C GLY A 429 2.67 29.54 -24.42
N ASP A 430 3.81 29.44 -23.74
CA ASP A 430 5.14 29.60 -24.37
C ASP A 430 5.65 28.30 -25.03
N ARG A 431 5.18 27.16 -24.57
CA ARG A 431 5.38 25.84 -25.17
C ARG A 431 4.26 25.46 -26.12
N ALA A 432 3.06 26.04 -26.08
CA ALA A 432 2.06 25.82 -27.13
C ALA A 432 2.63 26.16 -28.54
N ASN A 433 3.44 27.22 -28.63
CA ASN A 433 4.19 27.58 -29.84
C ASN A 433 5.39 26.66 -30.16
N LYS A 434 5.88 25.87 -29.18
CA LYS A 434 6.90 24.83 -29.41
C LYS A 434 6.31 23.42 -29.58
N LEU A 435 5.12 23.16 -29.05
CA LEU A 435 4.31 21.96 -29.22
C LEU A 435 3.70 21.96 -30.63
N SER A 436 3.44 23.11 -31.25
CA SER A 436 3.12 23.14 -32.68
C SER A 436 4.31 22.73 -33.57
N GLU A 437 5.55 22.81 -33.09
CA GLU A 437 6.77 22.36 -33.81
C GLU A 437 7.30 20.99 -33.36
N GLN A 438 7.00 20.54 -32.13
CA GLN A 438 7.53 19.30 -31.53
C GLN A 438 6.48 18.31 -31.02
N CYS A 439 5.21 18.68 -30.91
CA CYS A 439 4.18 17.73 -30.50
C CYS A 439 3.75 16.90 -31.71
N ASN A 440 3.70 15.59 -31.50
CA ASN A 440 3.32 14.62 -32.51
C ASN A 440 1.81 14.68 -32.72
N TRP A 441 1.34 15.71 -33.43
CA TRP A 441 -0.05 15.83 -33.88
C TRP A 441 -0.36 14.75 -34.94
N PRO A 442 -1.58 14.20 -35.02
CA PRO A 442 -1.92 13.17 -36.00
C PRO A 442 -1.89 13.73 -37.43
N SER A 443 -0.73 13.66 -38.08
CA SER A 443 -0.45 14.32 -39.37
C SER A 443 -0.92 13.55 -40.61
N GLY A 444 -1.60 12.42 -40.44
CA GLY A 444 -2.06 11.58 -41.55
C GLY A 444 -0.92 10.87 -42.30
N PRO A 445 -1.26 9.98 -43.25
CA PRO A 445 -0.26 9.18 -43.98
C PRO A 445 0.50 9.95 -45.06
N GLU A 446 -0.01 11.11 -45.49
CA GLU A 446 0.58 11.94 -46.56
C GLU A 446 1.60 12.96 -46.04
N ALA A 447 1.71 13.14 -44.71
CA ALA A 447 2.72 14.02 -44.13
C ALA A 447 4.13 13.39 -44.16
N ASP A 448 5.16 14.22 -44.10
CA ASP A 448 6.57 13.82 -44.17
C ASP A 448 6.97 12.70 -43.18
N ILE A 449 6.31 12.65 -42.02
CA ILE A 449 6.58 11.64 -40.98
C ILE A 449 5.39 10.67 -40.77
N GLY A 450 4.26 10.83 -41.46
CA GLY A 450 3.20 9.80 -41.56
C GLY A 450 2.71 9.21 -40.23
N TRP A 451 2.39 10.03 -39.22
CA TRP A 451 2.23 9.53 -37.83
C TRP A 451 0.88 8.95 -37.46
N SER A 452 -0.13 9.19 -38.28
CA SER A 452 -1.49 8.76 -38.04
C SER A 452 -2.09 8.18 -39.31
N THR A 453 -3.05 7.26 -39.19
CA THR A 453 -3.73 6.70 -40.37
C THR A 453 -4.68 7.70 -41.06
N LYS A 454 -4.92 8.88 -40.46
CA LYS A 454 -5.71 10.00 -40.98
C LYS A 454 -5.28 11.30 -40.29
N GLU A 455 -5.20 12.38 -41.06
CA GLU A 455 -4.91 13.71 -40.52
C GLU A 455 -6.00 14.16 -39.55
N ASP A 456 -5.60 14.82 -38.47
CA ASP A 456 -6.49 15.42 -37.46
C ASP A 456 -7.47 14.42 -36.84
N ALA A 457 -7.08 13.14 -36.77
CA ALA A 457 -7.94 12.10 -36.21
C ALA A 457 -7.19 11.02 -35.42
N THR A 458 -7.88 10.47 -34.41
CA THR A 458 -7.48 9.29 -33.64
C THR A 458 -8.62 8.27 -33.54
N TRP A 459 -8.29 7.03 -33.16
CA TRP A 459 -9.22 5.90 -33.12
C TRP A 459 -9.32 5.28 -31.74
N ARG A 460 -10.49 4.75 -31.41
CA ARG A 460 -10.70 3.87 -30.26
C ARG A 460 -11.59 2.72 -30.69
N GLY A 461 -11.27 1.53 -30.23
CA GLY A 461 -12.10 0.36 -30.42
C GLY A 461 -12.74 -0.05 -29.12
N THR A 462 -14.04 -0.27 -29.11
CA THR A 462 -14.76 -0.77 -27.94
C THR A 462 -15.84 -1.77 -28.33
N ALA A 463 -16.38 -2.47 -27.35
CA ALA A 463 -17.69 -3.10 -27.46
C ALA A 463 -18.77 -2.11 -26.98
N LEU A 464 -19.92 -2.01 -27.65
CA LEU A 464 -21.01 -1.06 -27.38
C LEU A 464 -22.33 -1.84 -27.21
N PRO A 465 -22.95 -1.79 -26.02
CA PRO A 465 -24.23 -2.44 -25.78
C PRO A 465 -25.35 -1.91 -26.72
N PRO A 466 -26.19 -2.78 -27.30
CA PRO A 466 -27.24 -2.38 -28.25
C PRO A 466 -28.22 -1.34 -27.71
N GLU A 467 -28.52 -1.37 -26.42
CA GLU A 467 -29.40 -0.45 -25.73
C GLU A 467 -28.89 1.00 -25.77
N HIS A 468 -27.59 1.21 -25.92
CA HIS A 468 -27.00 2.55 -25.94
C HIS A 468 -26.86 3.14 -27.36
N LEU A 469 -27.12 2.35 -28.42
CA LEU A 469 -26.96 2.82 -29.81
C LEU A 469 -27.81 4.05 -30.13
N GLY A 470 -29.02 4.12 -29.57
CA GLY A 470 -29.95 5.24 -29.80
C GLY A 470 -29.46 6.59 -29.26
N PHE A 471 -28.52 6.60 -28.32
CA PHE A 471 -27.95 7.83 -27.76
C PHE A 471 -27.06 8.54 -28.79
N PHE A 472 -26.33 7.79 -29.61
CA PHE A 472 -25.31 8.31 -30.53
C PHE A 472 -25.89 8.72 -31.89
N SER A 473 -27.06 9.37 -31.90
CA SER A 473 -27.61 9.98 -33.12
C SER A 473 -26.77 11.16 -33.60
N GLU A 474 -26.77 11.40 -34.91
CA GLU A 474 -26.09 12.56 -35.51
C GLU A 474 -26.57 13.88 -34.89
N GLY A 475 -25.62 14.76 -34.58
CA GLY A 475 -25.86 16.03 -33.90
C GLY A 475 -25.89 15.96 -32.37
N THR A 476 -25.94 14.77 -31.75
CA THR A 476 -25.93 14.66 -30.29
C THR A 476 -24.63 15.22 -29.70
N GLU A 477 -24.77 16.15 -28.76
CA GLU A 477 -23.67 16.69 -27.96
C GLU A 477 -23.70 16.06 -26.57
N PHE A 478 -22.55 15.63 -26.08
CA PHE A 478 -22.41 14.93 -24.80
C PHE A 478 -21.02 15.11 -24.19
N ARG A 479 -20.84 14.66 -22.96
CA ARG A 479 -19.53 14.57 -22.29
C ARG A 479 -19.21 13.13 -21.90
N THR A 480 -17.92 12.78 -21.90
CA THR A 480 -17.41 11.52 -21.34
C THR A 480 -16.85 11.78 -19.95
N ASN A 481 -17.36 11.19 -18.88
CA ASN A 481 -16.89 11.48 -17.52
C ASN A 481 -15.56 10.79 -17.15
N MET A 482 -14.92 10.08 -18.08
CA MET A 482 -13.66 9.38 -17.85
C MET A 482 -12.59 9.78 -18.87
N PHE A 483 -11.36 9.37 -18.61
CA PHE A 483 -10.29 9.51 -19.59
C PHE A 483 -10.51 8.60 -20.80
N LEU A 484 -10.35 9.15 -22.00
CA LEU A 484 -10.41 8.41 -23.26
C LEU A 484 -9.03 8.32 -23.91
N ALA A 485 -8.41 7.15 -23.78
CA ALA A 485 -7.29 6.72 -24.59
C ALA A 485 -7.73 6.52 -26.06
N THR A 486 -7.03 7.17 -26.99
CA THR A 486 -7.26 7.06 -28.44
C THR A 486 -5.92 6.91 -29.17
N SER A 487 -5.84 5.94 -30.07
CA SER A 487 -4.61 5.63 -30.81
C SER A 487 -4.51 6.43 -32.11
N PHE A 488 -3.29 6.66 -32.58
CA PHE A 488 -3.00 7.21 -33.90
C PHE A 488 -3.03 6.12 -35.00
N ASP A 489 -3.08 4.86 -34.61
CA ASP A 489 -3.16 3.73 -35.52
C ASP A 489 -4.54 3.09 -35.41
N ARG A 490 -5.27 3.13 -36.53
CA ARG A 490 -6.57 2.47 -36.64
C ARG A 490 -6.48 0.97 -36.38
N ALA A 491 -5.41 0.29 -36.79
CA ALA A 491 -5.24 -1.14 -36.59
C ALA A 491 -5.16 -1.50 -35.09
N VAL A 492 -4.51 -0.65 -34.29
CA VAL A 492 -4.44 -0.82 -32.82
C VAL A 492 -5.84 -0.73 -32.22
N ALA A 493 -6.62 0.28 -32.61
CA ALA A 493 -8.02 0.40 -32.17
C ALA A 493 -8.87 -0.81 -32.59
N GLU A 494 -8.71 -1.31 -33.82
CA GLU A 494 -9.42 -2.51 -34.28
C GLU A 494 -9.04 -3.76 -33.47
N GLY A 495 -7.77 -3.89 -33.06
CA GLY A 495 -7.32 -4.94 -32.15
C GLY A 495 -8.03 -4.92 -30.80
N PHE A 496 -8.12 -3.74 -30.16
CA PHE A 496 -8.84 -3.58 -28.88
C PHE A 496 -10.34 -3.90 -29.02
N MET A 497 -10.97 -3.43 -30.09
CA MET A 497 -12.37 -3.71 -30.39
C MET A 497 -12.63 -5.22 -30.51
N ASN A 498 -11.79 -5.93 -31.26
CA ASN A 498 -11.96 -7.36 -31.47
C ASN A 498 -11.76 -8.15 -30.15
N GLY A 499 -10.73 -7.79 -29.38
CA GLY A 499 -10.50 -8.43 -28.06
C GLY A 499 -11.64 -8.19 -27.07
N GLN A 500 -12.25 -7.01 -27.05
CA GLN A 500 -13.42 -6.75 -26.21
C GLN A 500 -14.65 -7.54 -26.67
N TYR A 501 -14.89 -7.60 -27.98
CA TYR A 501 -15.99 -8.36 -28.56
C TYR A 501 -15.90 -9.86 -28.24
N GLU A 502 -14.71 -10.45 -28.33
CA GLU A 502 -14.48 -11.85 -27.94
C GLU A 502 -14.84 -12.10 -26.47
N SER A 503 -14.60 -11.14 -25.58
CA SER A 503 -14.93 -11.26 -24.16
C SER A 503 -16.41 -11.03 -23.84
N LYS A 504 -17.13 -10.27 -24.67
CA LYS A 504 -18.53 -9.85 -24.46
C LYS A 504 -19.26 -9.73 -25.82
N PRO A 505 -19.60 -10.86 -26.46
CA PRO A 505 -20.16 -10.87 -27.81
C PRO A 505 -21.56 -10.25 -27.90
N ASP A 506 -22.27 -10.17 -26.78
CA ASP A 506 -23.58 -9.49 -26.69
C ASP A 506 -23.46 -7.97 -26.90
N ASN A 507 -22.27 -7.40 -26.64
CA ASN A 507 -21.97 -6.03 -26.96
C ASN A 507 -21.49 -5.94 -28.41
N GLY A 508 -22.06 -5.05 -29.21
CA GLY A 508 -21.66 -4.90 -30.61
C GLY A 508 -20.27 -4.28 -30.77
N ARG A 509 -19.53 -4.65 -31.81
CA ARG A 509 -18.27 -3.98 -32.16
C ARG A 509 -18.50 -2.52 -32.52
N ALA A 510 -17.74 -1.61 -31.94
CA ALA A 510 -17.78 -0.19 -32.23
C ALA A 510 -16.38 0.39 -32.47
N LEU A 511 -16.22 1.05 -33.63
CA LEU A 511 -15.02 1.80 -33.99
C LEU A 511 -15.34 3.30 -33.94
N TRP A 512 -14.65 4.00 -33.05
CA TRP A 512 -14.80 5.42 -32.81
C TRP A 512 -13.69 6.18 -33.54
N THR A 513 -14.07 7.23 -34.26
CA THR A 513 -13.13 8.19 -34.86
C THR A 513 -13.32 9.53 -34.19
N PHE A 514 -12.26 10.07 -33.60
CA PHE A 514 -12.24 11.39 -32.96
C PHE A 514 -11.57 12.35 -33.94
N GLU A 515 -12.35 13.28 -34.50
CA GLU A 515 -11.86 14.32 -35.38
C GLU A 515 -11.63 15.61 -34.59
N PHE A 516 -10.45 16.19 -34.76
CA PHE A 516 -10.02 17.41 -34.10
C PHE A 516 -10.04 18.57 -35.08
N GLU A 517 -10.27 19.78 -34.58
CA GLU A 517 -9.88 20.96 -35.34
C GLU A 517 -8.35 21.10 -35.28
N LYS A 518 -7.73 21.29 -36.45
CA LYS A 518 -6.28 21.23 -36.63
C LYS A 518 -5.54 22.13 -35.63
N HIS A 519 -4.69 21.50 -34.80
CA HIS A 519 -3.93 22.15 -33.72
C HIS A 519 -4.75 22.95 -32.70
N ASN A 520 -6.05 22.70 -32.62
CA ASN A 520 -6.97 23.44 -31.77
C ASN A 520 -7.66 22.51 -30.76
N CYS A 521 -6.88 21.78 -29.96
CA CYS A 521 -7.42 20.99 -28.84
C CYS A 521 -6.56 21.17 -27.59
N HIS A 522 -7.13 21.82 -26.57
CA HIS A 522 -6.44 22.22 -25.34
C HIS A 522 -6.65 21.27 -24.15
N HIS A 523 -7.21 20.09 -24.39
CA HIS A 523 -7.61 19.16 -23.33
C HIS A 523 -7.31 17.70 -23.68
N VAL A 524 -6.19 17.49 -24.37
CA VAL A 524 -5.64 16.18 -24.75
C VAL A 524 -4.17 16.08 -24.34
N ASN A 525 -3.77 14.92 -23.80
CA ASN A 525 -2.37 14.61 -23.51
C ASN A 525 -1.80 13.68 -24.57
N PHE A 526 -0.63 14.00 -25.12
CA PHE A 526 0.17 13.04 -25.87
C PHE A 526 1.06 12.24 -24.90
N ILE A 527 0.91 10.92 -24.85
CA ILE A 527 1.58 10.06 -23.87
C ILE A 527 2.74 9.23 -24.48
N GLY A 528 3.05 9.43 -25.76
CA GLY A 528 3.84 8.46 -26.54
C GLY A 528 5.22 8.09 -25.98
N GLU A 529 6.09 9.05 -25.69
CA GLU A 529 7.46 8.75 -25.24
C GLU A 529 7.54 8.43 -23.75
N GLN A 530 6.58 8.93 -22.97
CA GLN A 530 6.50 8.79 -21.52
C GLN A 530 5.75 7.52 -21.08
N SER A 531 5.04 6.86 -22.01
CA SER A 531 4.34 5.60 -21.77
C SER A 531 5.31 4.48 -21.40
N VAL A 532 4.86 3.56 -20.53
CA VAL A 532 5.58 2.30 -20.29
C VAL A 532 5.61 1.44 -21.56
N VAL A 533 4.59 1.54 -22.41
CA VAL A 533 4.52 0.83 -23.69
C VAL A 533 5.19 1.69 -24.77
N LYS A 534 6.50 1.44 -24.95
CA LYS A 534 7.28 2.09 -26.01
C LYS A 534 6.61 1.84 -27.36
N SER A 535 6.54 2.86 -28.20
CA SER A 535 5.94 2.90 -29.55
C SER A 535 4.43 3.15 -29.64
N GLU A 536 3.68 3.08 -28.54
CA GLU A 536 2.27 3.47 -28.59
C GLU A 536 2.13 4.99 -28.66
N ARG A 537 1.49 5.48 -29.72
CA ARG A 537 1.16 6.90 -29.90
C ARG A 537 -0.31 7.08 -29.57
N GLU A 538 -0.54 7.70 -28.42
CA GLU A 538 -1.87 7.86 -27.86
C GLU A 538 -2.15 9.32 -27.51
N PHE A 539 -3.35 9.75 -27.88
CA PHE A 539 -4.02 10.89 -27.28
C PHE A 539 -4.93 10.44 -26.16
N LEU A 540 -4.68 10.98 -24.97
CA LEU A 540 -5.49 10.78 -23.79
C LEU A 540 -6.36 12.03 -23.57
N LEU A 541 -7.63 11.94 -23.96
CA LEU A 541 -8.62 12.99 -23.73
C LEU A 541 -9.03 12.99 -22.25
N THR A 542 -9.11 14.17 -21.67
CA THR A 542 -9.35 14.38 -20.23
C THR A 542 -10.80 14.05 -19.80
N PRO A 543 -11.07 13.80 -18.51
CA PRO A 543 -12.42 13.60 -18.02
C PRO A 543 -13.31 14.80 -18.33
N TYR A 544 -14.56 14.51 -18.65
CA TYR A 544 -15.59 15.43 -19.11
C TYR A 544 -15.30 16.14 -20.44
N THR A 545 -14.46 15.53 -21.29
CA THR A 545 -14.31 15.93 -22.70
C THR A 545 -15.66 16.05 -23.38
N ALA A 546 -15.92 17.22 -23.99
CA ALA A 546 -17.12 17.48 -24.77
C ALA A 546 -16.97 16.97 -26.22
N LEU A 547 -17.97 16.21 -26.67
CA LEU A 547 -17.98 15.51 -27.94
C LEU A 547 -19.31 15.76 -28.66
N LYS A 548 -19.26 15.83 -29.99
CA LYS A 548 -20.45 15.90 -30.84
C LYS A 548 -20.46 14.77 -31.85
N VAL A 549 -21.56 14.05 -31.97
CA VAL A 549 -21.71 13.00 -32.98
C VAL A 549 -21.84 13.66 -34.35
N LYS A 550 -20.79 13.55 -35.17
CA LYS A 550 -20.79 14.02 -36.56
C LYS A 550 -21.46 13.02 -37.49
N LYS A 551 -21.28 11.72 -37.24
CA LYS A 551 -21.88 10.67 -38.04
C LYS A 551 -21.99 9.38 -37.25
N PHE A 552 -23.09 8.64 -37.43
CA PHE A 552 -23.25 7.30 -36.89
C PHE A 552 -23.73 6.32 -37.97
N GLU A 553 -22.93 5.29 -38.24
CA GLU A 553 -23.24 4.23 -39.20
C GLU A 553 -23.44 2.92 -38.44
N ARG A 554 -24.71 2.49 -38.34
CA ARG A 554 -25.04 1.22 -37.72
C ARG A 554 -24.68 0.07 -38.66
N SER A 555 -23.83 -0.85 -38.22
CA SER A 555 -23.60 -2.10 -38.92
C SER A 555 -24.85 -3.00 -38.91
N PRO A 556 -25.25 -3.57 -40.07
CA PRO A 556 -26.25 -4.63 -40.15
C PRO A 556 -25.68 -6.01 -39.76
N ASN A 557 -24.35 -6.19 -39.80
CA ASN A 557 -23.66 -7.44 -39.48
C ASN A 557 -22.36 -7.15 -38.71
N LEU A 558 -22.38 -7.37 -37.41
CA LEU A 558 -21.26 -7.06 -36.51
C LEU A 558 -20.05 -7.99 -36.68
N LEU A 559 -20.25 -9.16 -37.29
CA LEU A 559 -19.14 -10.06 -37.62
C LEU A 559 -18.30 -9.48 -38.76
N GLU A 560 -18.95 -8.90 -39.76
CA GLU A 560 -18.30 -8.34 -40.94
C GLU A 560 -17.74 -6.94 -40.68
N GLN A 561 -18.53 -6.06 -40.06
CA GLN A 561 -18.14 -4.68 -39.85
C GLN A 561 -18.65 -4.12 -38.52
N PRO A 562 -17.88 -3.26 -37.83
CA PRO A 562 -18.33 -2.63 -36.60
C PRO A 562 -19.32 -1.51 -36.87
N HIS A 563 -20.06 -1.10 -35.84
CA HIS A 563 -20.65 0.24 -35.78
C HIS A 563 -19.55 1.28 -35.94
N ARG A 564 -19.79 2.33 -36.72
CA ARG A 564 -18.84 3.43 -36.90
C ARG A 564 -19.44 4.71 -36.34
N ILE A 565 -18.75 5.29 -35.36
CA ILE A 565 -19.14 6.55 -34.75
C ILE A 565 -18.04 7.58 -34.99
N ILE A 566 -18.36 8.64 -35.72
CA ILE A 566 -17.45 9.76 -35.97
C ILE A 566 -17.86 10.90 -35.05
N LEU A 567 -16.93 11.33 -34.20
CA LEU A 567 -17.12 12.37 -33.22
C LEU A 567 -16.26 13.58 -33.59
N THR A 568 -16.80 14.78 -33.42
CA THR A 568 -16.02 16.02 -33.37
C THR A 568 -15.67 16.30 -31.91
N VAL A 569 -14.37 16.45 -31.64
CA VAL A 569 -13.87 16.85 -30.32
C VAL A 569 -13.93 18.36 -30.21
N ALA A 570 -14.46 18.88 -29.10
CA ALA A 570 -14.44 20.31 -28.86
C ALA A 570 -12.99 20.84 -28.82
N PRO A 571 -12.73 22.12 -29.13
CA PRO A 571 -11.39 22.68 -28.95
C PRO A 571 -10.97 22.79 -27.49
N ASP A 572 -11.92 23.13 -26.62
CA ASP A 572 -11.75 23.20 -25.18
C ASP A 572 -12.99 22.65 -24.46
N ASN A 573 -12.85 22.42 -23.16
CA ASN A 573 -13.94 21.95 -22.31
C ASN A 573 -14.76 23.09 -21.66
N GLN A 574 -14.41 24.35 -21.91
CA GLN A 574 -15.00 25.54 -21.28
C GLN A 574 -16.18 26.10 -22.09
N GLY A 575 -16.11 26.07 -23.42
CA GLY A 575 -17.17 26.56 -24.29
C GLY A 575 -18.46 25.72 -24.25
N PRO A 576 -18.38 24.39 -24.37
CA PRO A 576 -19.57 23.53 -24.34
C PRO A 576 -20.29 23.57 -22.99
N SER A 577 -21.62 23.38 -22.98
CA SER A 577 -22.41 23.38 -21.74
C SER A 577 -21.93 22.32 -20.75
N GLU A 578 -21.88 22.67 -19.46
CA GLU A 578 -21.59 21.72 -18.39
C GLU A 578 -22.78 20.80 -18.06
N ASP A 579 -23.97 21.15 -18.55
CA ASP A 579 -25.21 20.37 -18.41
C ASP A 579 -25.45 19.39 -19.57
N LEU A 580 -24.49 19.25 -20.48
CA LEU A 580 -24.54 18.20 -21.51
C LEU A 580 -24.69 16.82 -20.85
N PRO A 581 -25.50 15.93 -21.44
CA PRO A 581 -25.66 14.58 -20.92
C PRO A 581 -24.33 13.83 -20.94
N LEU A 582 -24.14 12.93 -19.97
CA LEU A 582 -23.01 12.02 -19.99
C LEU A 582 -23.28 10.85 -20.94
N ALA A 583 -22.23 10.43 -21.65
CA ALA A 583 -22.26 9.22 -22.46
C ALA A 583 -22.70 8.04 -21.58
N PRO A 584 -23.73 7.27 -21.98
CA PRO A 584 -24.13 6.08 -21.24
C PRO A 584 -23.08 4.96 -21.34
N TRP A 585 -22.16 5.09 -22.30
CA TRP A 585 -21.09 4.15 -22.60
C TRP A 585 -19.89 4.87 -23.25
N SER A 586 -18.66 4.50 -22.89
CA SER A 586 -17.42 5.21 -23.29
C SER A 586 -16.16 4.34 -23.21
#